data_AF-A0A4U3AIW1-F1
#
_entry.id   AF-A0A4U3AIW1-F1
#
_cell.length_a   1.000
_cell.length_b   1.000
_cell.length_c   1.000
_cell.angle_alpha   90.00
_cell.angle_beta   90.00
_cell.angle_gamma   90.00
#
_symmetry.space_group_name_H-M   'P 1'
#
loop_
_entity.id
_entity.type
_entity.pdbx_description
1 polymer ?
#
loop_
_entity_poly.entity_id
_entity_poly.type
_entity_poly.pdbx_seq_one_letter_code
_entity_poly.pdbx_strand_id
1 'polypeptide(L)' 'MSTKTNVVEVLNKQVANWNVLYVKLHNYHWYVTGPHFFTLHEKFEEFYN' A
#
# COMPACT_ATOMS: atom_id res chain seq x y z
N MET A 1 -27.88 -11.39 -16.79
CA MET A 1 -27.88 -10.97 -15.36
C MET A 1 -26.47 -11.15 -14.82
N SER A 2 -26.00 -10.23 -13.95
CA SER A 2 -24.82 -10.37 -13.07
C SER A 2 -23.43 -9.83 -13.46
N THR A 3 -23.30 -8.68 -14.14
CA THR A 3 -21.97 -8.01 -14.29
C THR A 3 -21.64 -7.05 -13.14
N LYS A 4 -22.65 -6.41 -12.53
CA LYS A 4 -22.44 -5.40 -11.48
C LYS A 4 -21.83 -6.00 -10.19
N THR A 5 -22.29 -7.18 -9.78
CA THR A 5 -21.83 -7.81 -8.53
C THR A 5 -20.35 -8.15 -8.58
N ASN A 6 -19.86 -8.67 -9.70
CA ASN A 6 -18.45 -9.02 -9.88
C ASN A 6 -17.53 -7.78 -9.85
N VAL A 7 -17.95 -6.68 -10.50
CA VAL A 7 -17.19 -5.43 -10.47
C VAL A 7 -17.13 -4.86 -9.05
N VAL A 8 -18.24 -4.87 -8.32
CA VAL A 8 -18.30 -4.41 -6.92
C VAL A 8 -17.38 -5.24 -6.01
N GLU A 9 -17.38 -6.56 -6.16
CA GLU A 9 -16.49 -7.46 -5.38
C GLU A 9 -15.02 -7.19 -5.66
N VAL A 10 -14.64 -7.03 -6.94
CA VAL A 10 -13.25 -6.74 -7.34
C VAL A 10 -12.81 -5.37 -6.80
N LEU A 11 -13.66 -4.35 -6.90
CA LEU A 11 -13.35 -3.02 -6.39
C LEU A 11 -13.22 -3.01 -4.85
N ASN A 12 -14.10 -3.71 -4.14
CA ASN A 12 -14.00 -3.84 -2.68
C ASN A 12 -12.68 -4.49 -2.27
N LYS A 13 -12.27 -5.56 -2.97
CA LYS A 13 -10.98 -6.21 -2.73
C LYS A 13 -9.81 -5.27 -3.04
N GLN A 14 -9.91 -4.49 -4.12
CA GLN A 14 -8.86 -3.55 -4.49
C GLN A 14 -8.69 -2.46 -3.41
N VAL A 15 -9.77 -1.84 -2.95
CA VAL A 15 -9.73 -0.83 -1.88
C VAL A 15 -9.13 -1.41 -0.59
N ALA A 16 -9.53 -2.63 -0.22
CA ALA A 16 -8.97 -3.31 0.95
C ALA A 16 -7.45 -3.56 0.80
N ASN A 17 -7.01 -4.03 -0.37
CA ASN A 17 -5.59 -4.25 -0.65
C ASN A 17 -4.78 -2.95 -0.59
N TRP A 18 -5.31 -1.84 -1.11
CA TRP A 18 -4.67 -0.53 -1.07
C TRP A 18 -4.48 -0.03 0.36
N ASN A 19 -5.49 -0.21 1.21
CA ASN A 19 -5.37 0.15 2.62
C ASN A 19 -4.29 -0.69 3.34
N VAL A 20 -4.25 -2.00 3.09
CA VAL A 20 -3.20 -2.87 3.65
C VAL A 20 -1.82 -2.46 3.14
N LEU A 21 -1.69 -2.12 1.86
CA LEU A 21 -0.43 -1.64 1.28
C LEU A 21 0.00 -0.31 1.90
N TYR A 22 -0.92 0.64 2.06
CA TYR A 22 -0.66 1.94 2.68
C TYR A 22 -0.05 1.79 4.08
N VAL A 23 -0.67 0.95 4.94
CA VAL A 23 -0.16 0.67 6.30
C VAL A 23 1.21 -0.03 6.24
N LYS A 24 1.42 -0.96 5.31
CA LYS A 24 2.72 -1.62 5.14
C LYS A 24 3.82 -0.65 4.74
N LEU A 25 3.54 0.28 3.82
CA LEU A 25 4.53 1.27 3.40
C LEU A 25 4.91 2.21 4.55
N HIS A 26 3.95 2.61 5.40
CA HIS A 26 4.24 3.36 6.63
C HIS A 26 5.10 2.54 7.60
N ASN A 27 4.83 1.25 7.75
CA ASN A 27 5.65 0.36 8.56
C ASN A 27 7.09 0.30 8.01
N TYR A 28 7.27 0.13 6.70
CA TYR A 28 8.60 0.12 6.11
C TYR A 28 9.31 1.47 6.26
N HIS A 29 8.61 2.58 6.06
CA HIS A 29 9.15 3.92 6.24
C HIS A 29 9.66 4.17 7.67
N TRP A 30 8.89 3.81 8.70
CA TRP A 30 9.29 4.06 10.09
C TRP A 30 10.28 3.07 10.67
N TYR A 31 10.26 1.81 10.22
CA TYR A 31 11.05 0.74 10.84
C TYR A 31 12.24 0.27 9.98
N VAL A 32 12.47 0.84 8.78
CA VAL A 32 13.67 0.54 7.99
C VAL A 32 14.94 0.94 8.75
N THR A 33 15.97 0.11 8.66
CA THR A 33 17.29 0.34 9.28
C THR A 33 18.41 -0.14 8.35
N GLY A 34 19.66 0.24 8.65
CA GLY A 34 20.85 -0.19 7.93
C GLY A 34 21.51 0.89 7.06
N PRO A 35 22.55 0.55 6.29
CA PRO A 35 23.37 1.51 5.55
C PRO A 35 22.59 2.34 4.51
N HIS A 36 21.44 1.84 4.06
CA HIS A 36 20.58 2.48 3.06
C HIS A 36 19.38 3.22 3.67
N PHE A 37 19.40 3.49 4.98
CA PHE A 37 18.28 4.10 5.72
C PHE A 37 17.70 5.32 5.00
N PHE A 38 18.52 6.34 4.72
CA PHE A 38 18.03 7.60 4.15
C PHE A 38 17.36 7.42 2.79
N THR A 39 17.98 6.63 1.89
CA THR A 39 17.42 6.35 0.55
C THR A 39 16.11 5.58 0.64
N LEU A 40 16.03 4.55 1.48
CA LEU A 40 14.84 3.71 1.57
C LEU A 40 13.70 4.39 2.34
N HIS A 41 14.01 5.12 3.41
CA HIS A 41 13.05 5.88 4.19
C HIS A 41 12.29 6.88 3.30
N GLU A 42 13.01 7.72 2.55
CA GLU A 42 12.41 8.66 1.59
C GLU A 42 11.64 7.92 0.49
N LYS A 43 12.19 6.82 -0.03
CA LYS A 43 11.53 6.07 -1.11
C LYS A 43 10.20 5.45 -0.69
N PHE A 44 10.09 4.96 0.55
CA PHE A 44 8.83 4.41 1.04
C PHE A 44 7.75 5.48 1.24
N GLU A 45 8.15 6.70 1.59
CA GLU A 45 7.24 7.85 1.69
C GLU A 45 6.65 8.25 0.33
N GLU A 46 7.47 8.26 -0.72
CA GLU A 46 7.04 8.54 -2.10
C GLU A 46 5.91 7.62 -2.59
N PHE A 47 5.78 6.40 -2.03
CA PHE A 47 4.75 5.45 -2.46
C PHE A 47 3.38 5.67 -1.80
N TYR A 48 3.26 6.51 -0.79
CA TYR A 48 1.98 6.78 -0.12
C TYR A 48 1.58 8.25 0.00
N ASN A 49 2.51 9.18 -0.26
CA ASN A 49 2.22 10.61 -0.42
C ASN A 49 1.69 10.90 -1.83
#